data_AF-A0A6N9R9X7-F1
#
_entry.id   AF-A0A6N9R9X7-F1
#
_cell.length_a   1.000
_cell.length_b   1.000
_cell.length_c   1.000
_cell.angle_alpha   90.00
_cell.angle_beta   90.00
_cell.angle_gamma   90.00
#
_symmetry.space_group_name_H-M   'P 1'
#
loop_
_entity.id
_entity.type
_entity.pdbx_description
1 polymer ?
#
loop_
_entity_poly.entity_id
_entity_poly.type
_entity_poly.pdbx_seq_one_letter_code
_entity_poly.pdbx_strand_id
1 'polypeptide(L)'
;MNTPSLLLAAALLPLLGGCDTLAPEKITAATPPEPAWVREARASATALPPKLMAVLSTAIQASGPADAIDVCKEAAPRMAQAASAQSGWQIRRVSLGNRNPKASPDAWERRALEAFDRSQKAGVAPAKLEHWEVVTENGQAMRRYMRALPTQPLCIQCHGTADQLGAGVAQRLQQLYPQDRATGYAVGQIRGAMTLQQPGPLDETRRQTVNELLKP
;
A
#
# COMPACT_ATOMS: atom_id res chain seq x y z
N MET A 1 39.77 -43.07 66.14
CA MET A 1 39.21 -44.23 66.86
C MET A 1 37.89 -43.81 67.48
N ASN A 2 36.87 -44.64 67.25
CA ASN A 2 35.65 -44.80 68.06
C ASN A 2 34.61 -43.67 67.95
N THR A 3 33.59 -43.80 67.09
CA THR A 3 32.37 -44.64 67.16
C THR A 3 31.18 -43.87 67.72
N PRO A 4 29.95 -44.21 67.28
CA PRO A 4 28.88 -43.29 66.94
C PRO A 4 27.71 -43.42 67.92
N SER A 5 26.59 -42.73 67.66
CA SER A 5 25.22 -43.15 68.03
C SER A 5 24.22 -42.07 67.57
N LEU A 6 23.35 -42.38 66.61
CA LEU A 6 22.00 -42.95 66.79
C LEU A 6 20.92 -41.89 67.09
N LEU A 7 20.25 -41.49 66.01
CA LEU A 7 18.79 -41.40 65.82
C LEU A 7 17.92 -40.91 66.99
N LEU A 8 17.22 -39.78 66.75
CA LEU A 8 15.80 -39.68 67.10
C LEU A 8 15.09 -38.74 66.11
N ALA A 9 14.01 -39.24 65.51
CA ALA A 9 13.17 -38.56 64.56
C ALA A 9 12.22 -37.58 65.26
N ALA A 10 12.03 -36.39 64.68
CA ALA A 10 10.89 -35.52 64.95
C ALA A 10 10.40 -34.96 63.61
N ALA A 11 9.22 -35.41 63.21
CA ALA A 11 8.53 -34.94 62.02
C ALA A 11 8.02 -33.50 62.25
N LEU A 12 8.55 -32.55 61.49
CA LEU A 12 7.95 -31.22 61.35
C LEU A 12 7.21 -31.14 60.00
N LEU A 13 5.89 -30.97 60.06
CA LEU A 13 5.06 -30.58 58.91
C LEU A 13 5.42 -29.14 58.51
N PRO A 14 5.82 -28.88 57.24
CA PRO A 14 5.97 -27.52 56.75
C PRO A 14 4.60 -26.93 56.38
N LEU A 15 4.21 -25.85 57.05
CA LEU A 15 3.18 -24.92 56.59
C LEU A 15 3.69 -24.22 55.33
N LEU A 16 3.25 -24.70 54.16
CA LEU A 16 3.46 -24.04 52.88
C LEU A 16 2.56 -22.79 52.83
N GLY A 17 3.13 -21.65 53.23
CA GLY A 17 2.57 -20.33 52.94
C GLY A 17 2.60 -20.09 51.43
N GLY A 18 1.43 -20.21 50.79
CA GLY A 18 1.22 -19.84 49.40
C GLY A 18 1.38 -18.33 49.23
N CYS A 19 2.57 -17.91 48.80
CA CYS A 19 2.78 -16.60 48.22
C CYS A 19 2.38 -16.71 46.75
N ASP A 20 1.12 -16.44 46.43
CA ASP A 20 0.65 -16.33 45.05
C ASP A 20 1.40 -15.17 44.39
N THR A 21 2.46 -15.50 43.67
CA THR A 21 3.13 -14.59 42.76
C THR A 21 2.17 -14.30 41.62
N LEU A 22 1.45 -13.19 41.73
CA LEU A 22 0.72 -12.61 40.60
C LEU A 22 1.75 -12.34 39.49
N ALA A 23 1.74 -13.20 38.47
CA ALA A 23 2.56 -13.01 37.29
C ALA A 23 2.15 -11.67 36.63
N PRO A 24 3.10 -10.84 36.17
CA PRO A 24 2.77 -9.60 35.50
C PRO A 24 2.02 -9.93 34.20
N GLU A 25 0.76 -9.52 34.15
CA GLU A 25 -0.08 -9.64 32.97
C GLU A 25 0.57 -8.84 31.84
N LYS A 26 1.05 -9.54 30.80
CA LYS A 26 1.64 -8.91 29.62
C LYS A 26 0.53 -8.14 28.91
N ILE A 27 0.42 -6.84 29.20
CA ILE A 27 -0.39 -5.92 28.40
C ILE A 27 0.30 -5.73 27.06
N THR A 28 0.01 -6.62 26.10
CA THR A 28 0.33 -6.39 24.70
C THR A 28 -0.73 -5.45 24.15
N ALA A 29 -0.39 -4.17 23.93
CA ALA A 29 -1.25 -3.27 23.17
C ALA A 29 -1.49 -3.89 21.78
N ALA A 30 -2.71 -4.41 21.56
CA ALA A 30 -3.08 -5.00 20.29
C ALA A 30 -3.18 -3.90 19.23
N THR A 31 -2.49 -4.08 18.10
CA THR A 31 -2.70 -3.26 16.92
C THR A 31 -4.19 -3.26 16.58
N PRO A 32 -4.84 -2.10 16.36
CA PRO A 32 -6.25 -2.07 16.01
C PRO A 32 -6.55 -2.97 14.81
N PRO A 33 -7.66 -3.73 14.83
CA PRO A 33 -8.01 -4.60 13.73
C PRO A 33 -8.22 -3.79 12.44
N GLU A 34 -7.80 -4.36 11.32
CA GLU A 34 -7.98 -3.75 10.01
C GLU A 34 -9.49 -3.51 9.70
N PRO A 35 -9.89 -2.28 9.37
CA PRO A 35 -11.27 -1.99 9.00
C PRO A 35 -11.72 -2.77 7.76
N ALA A 36 -13.00 -3.20 7.71
CA ALA A 36 -13.52 -4.00 6.59
C ALA A 36 -13.33 -3.35 5.21
N TRP A 37 -13.48 -2.02 5.12
CA TRP A 37 -13.31 -1.27 3.88
C TRP A 37 -11.88 -1.36 3.30
N VAL A 38 -10.86 -1.62 4.14
CA VAL A 38 -9.48 -1.76 3.68
C VAL A 38 -9.32 -3.03 2.85
N ARG A 39 -10.01 -4.13 3.22
CA ARG A 39 -10.00 -5.36 2.43
C ARG A 39 -10.63 -5.15 1.05
N GLU A 40 -11.72 -4.42 0.99
CA GLU A 40 -12.39 -4.04 -0.27
C GLU A 40 -11.48 -3.17 -1.13
N ALA A 41 -10.89 -2.12 -0.55
CA ALA A 41 -9.95 -1.24 -1.25
C ALA A 41 -8.74 -2.02 -1.79
N ARG A 42 -8.16 -2.92 -0.99
CA ARG A 42 -7.05 -3.79 -1.39
C ARG A 42 -7.44 -4.67 -2.57
N ALA A 43 -8.63 -5.28 -2.54
CA ALA A 43 -9.13 -6.09 -3.65
C ALA A 43 -9.26 -5.27 -4.95
N SER A 44 -9.83 -4.06 -4.87
CA SER A 44 -9.93 -3.16 -6.03
C SER A 44 -8.55 -2.71 -6.55
N ALA A 45 -7.63 -2.37 -5.65
CA ALA A 45 -6.27 -1.94 -5.99
C ALA A 45 -5.43 -3.06 -6.63
N THR A 46 -5.66 -4.31 -6.24
CA THR A 46 -4.91 -5.47 -6.74
C THR A 46 -5.44 -6.01 -8.06
N ALA A 47 -6.72 -5.77 -8.39
CA ALA A 47 -7.36 -6.31 -9.58
C ALA A 47 -6.95 -5.62 -10.90
N LEU A 48 -6.64 -4.32 -10.88
CA LEU A 48 -6.36 -3.54 -12.10
C LEU A 48 -4.95 -3.75 -12.68
N PRO A 49 -3.85 -3.76 -11.89
CA PRO A 49 -2.50 -3.93 -12.41
C PRO A 49 -2.29 -5.14 -13.33
N PRO A 50 -2.71 -6.38 -13.00
CA PRO A 50 -2.48 -7.52 -13.89
C PRO A 50 -3.23 -7.39 -15.23
N LYS A 51 -4.42 -6.77 -15.24
CA LYS A 51 -5.16 -6.51 -16.47
C LYS A 51 -4.44 -5.52 -17.37
N LEU A 52 -3.87 -4.45 -16.78
CA LEU A 52 -3.04 -3.49 -17.51
C LEU A 52 -1.78 -4.13 -18.08
N MET A 53 -1.14 -5.01 -17.30
CA MET A 53 0.04 -5.75 -17.74
C MET A 53 -0.27 -6.69 -18.91
N ALA A 54 -1.45 -7.33 -18.93
CA ALA A 54 -1.87 -8.14 -20.06
C ALA A 54 -2.03 -7.31 -21.34
N VAL A 55 -2.74 -6.17 -21.25
CA VAL A 55 -2.90 -5.23 -22.39
C VAL A 55 -1.54 -4.76 -22.91
N LEU A 56 -0.63 -4.37 -22.01
CA LEU A 56 0.72 -3.96 -22.37
C LEU A 56 1.51 -5.08 -23.04
N SER A 57 1.48 -6.29 -22.48
CA SER A 57 2.19 -7.45 -23.03
C SER A 57 1.72 -7.75 -24.46
N THR A 58 0.41 -7.74 -24.70
CA THR A 58 -0.15 -7.96 -26.05
C THR A 58 0.29 -6.85 -27.01
N ALA A 59 0.27 -5.59 -26.59
CA ALA A 59 0.70 -4.47 -27.43
C ALA A 59 2.20 -4.56 -27.78
N ILE A 60 3.05 -4.89 -26.81
CA ILE A 60 4.50 -5.08 -27.04
C ILE A 60 4.74 -6.22 -28.04
N GLN A 61 4.02 -7.33 -27.91
CA GLN A 61 4.17 -8.47 -28.84
C GLN A 61 3.73 -8.12 -30.26
N ALA A 62 2.70 -7.27 -30.42
CA ALA A 62 2.15 -6.91 -31.72
C ALA A 62 2.99 -5.84 -32.45
N SER A 63 3.47 -4.83 -31.75
CA SER A 63 4.04 -3.61 -32.36
C SER A 63 5.35 -3.13 -31.71
N GLY A 64 5.90 -3.90 -30.77
CA GLY A 64 7.10 -3.51 -30.03
C GLY A 64 6.84 -2.47 -28.92
N PRO A 65 7.86 -2.22 -28.07
CA PRO A 65 7.71 -1.41 -26.86
C PRO A 65 7.48 0.08 -27.11
N ALA A 66 7.96 0.63 -28.23
CA ALA A 66 7.72 2.03 -28.59
C ALA A 66 6.22 2.28 -28.86
N ASP A 67 5.63 1.53 -29.80
CA ASP A 67 4.23 1.72 -30.20
C ASP A 67 3.24 1.31 -29.11
N ALA A 68 3.63 0.36 -28.23
CA ALA A 68 2.84 -0.01 -27.07
C ALA A 68 2.62 1.15 -26.07
N ILE A 69 3.43 2.23 -26.13
CA ILE A 69 3.25 3.42 -25.29
C ILE A 69 1.91 4.10 -25.60
N ASP A 70 1.51 4.18 -26.86
CA ASP A 70 0.22 4.77 -27.27
C ASP A 70 -0.95 3.96 -26.73
N VAL A 71 -0.87 2.63 -26.80
CA VAL A 71 -1.89 1.75 -26.24
C VAL A 71 -2.03 1.99 -24.74
N CYS A 72 -0.91 2.03 -24.01
CA CYS A 72 -0.91 2.28 -22.58
C CYS A 72 -1.41 3.68 -22.19
N LYS A 73 -1.07 4.71 -22.97
CA LYS A 73 -1.51 6.09 -22.77
C LYS A 73 -3.04 6.17 -22.69
N GLU A 74 -3.72 5.45 -23.55
CA GLU A 74 -5.19 5.46 -23.67
C GLU A 74 -5.87 4.40 -22.79
N ALA A 75 -5.35 3.17 -22.77
CA ALA A 75 -5.97 2.07 -22.05
C ALA A 75 -5.95 2.29 -20.52
N ALA A 76 -4.83 2.79 -19.98
CA ALA A 76 -4.67 2.88 -18.54
C ALA A 76 -5.64 3.84 -17.83
N PRO A 77 -5.83 5.10 -18.27
CA PRO A 77 -6.85 5.97 -17.67
C PRO A 77 -8.26 5.42 -17.87
N ARG A 78 -8.57 4.85 -19.04
CA ARG A 78 -9.89 4.26 -19.34
C ARG A 78 -10.23 3.09 -18.42
N MET A 79 -9.29 2.18 -18.20
CA MET A 79 -9.50 1.04 -17.32
C MET A 79 -9.61 1.45 -15.85
N ALA A 80 -8.88 2.49 -15.42
CA ALA A 80 -9.03 3.05 -14.08
C ALA A 80 -10.41 3.71 -13.89
N GLN A 81 -10.92 4.43 -14.90
CA GLN A 81 -12.28 4.99 -14.89
C GLN A 81 -13.35 3.89 -14.82
N ALA A 82 -13.23 2.84 -15.64
CA ALA A 82 -14.16 1.71 -15.60
C ALA A 82 -14.15 1.00 -14.24
N ALA A 83 -12.97 0.77 -13.66
CA ALA A 83 -12.83 0.18 -12.32
C ALA A 83 -13.42 1.10 -11.24
N SER A 84 -13.30 2.42 -11.41
CA SER A 84 -13.91 3.38 -10.49
C SER A 84 -15.44 3.31 -10.52
N ALA A 85 -16.01 3.34 -11.72
CA ALA A 85 -17.46 3.25 -11.92
C ALA A 85 -18.06 1.95 -11.37
N GLN A 86 -17.35 0.83 -11.47
CA GLN A 86 -17.82 -0.47 -10.99
C GLN A 86 -17.75 -0.63 -9.47
N SER A 87 -16.79 0.02 -8.81
CA SER A 87 -16.50 -0.23 -7.40
C SER A 87 -16.97 0.86 -6.45
N GLY A 88 -17.32 2.04 -6.96
CA GLY A 88 -17.63 3.23 -6.15
C GLY A 88 -16.38 3.94 -5.60
N TRP A 89 -15.20 3.32 -5.69
CA TRP A 89 -13.93 3.96 -5.39
C TRP A 89 -13.51 4.89 -6.52
N GLN A 90 -12.94 6.04 -6.20
CA GLN A 90 -12.15 6.78 -7.18
C GLN A 90 -10.76 6.15 -7.26
N ILE A 91 -10.46 5.48 -8.38
CA ILE A 91 -9.22 4.72 -8.59
C ILE A 91 -8.30 5.47 -9.54
N ARG A 92 -7.08 5.75 -9.09
CA ARG A 92 -6.05 6.42 -9.90
C ARG A 92 -4.69 5.72 -9.76
N ARG A 93 -3.77 6.07 -10.65
CA ARG A 93 -2.34 5.77 -10.52
C ARG A 93 -1.57 7.06 -10.32
N VAL A 94 -0.65 7.06 -9.38
CA VAL A 94 0.20 8.22 -9.05
C VAL A 94 1.66 7.81 -8.87
N SER A 95 2.59 8.74 -9.08
CA SER A 95 4.02 8.48 -8.98
C SER A 95 4.82 9.74 -8.69
N LEU A 96 5.91 9.61 -7.93
CA LEU A 96 6.92 10.67 -7.77
C LEU A 96 7.63 10.99 -9.10
N GLY A 97 7.79 9.99 -9.97
CA GLY A 97 8.32 10.09 -11.34
C GLY A 97 7.22 9.84 -12.38
N ASN A 98 6.22 10.70 -12.43
CA ASN A 98 5.07 10.52 -13.32
C ASN A 98 5.42 10.81 -14.79
N ARG A 99 4.93 9.95 -15.69
CA ARG A 99 4.97 10.12 -17.15
C ARG A 99 3.84 11.00 -17.65
N ASN A 100 2.64 10.65 -17.21
CA ASN A 100 1.44 11.44 -17.45
C ASN A 100 1.36 12.54 -16.37
N PRO A 101 1.30 13.83 -16.72
CA PRO A 101 1.13 14.93 -15.75
C PRO A 101 -0.07 14.74 -14.81
N LYS A 102 -1.16 14.12 -15.29
CA LYS A 102 -2.36 13.84 -14.49
C LYS A 102 -2.15 12.80 -13.37
N ALA A 103 -1.03 12.08 -13.40
CA ALA A 103 -0.62 11.10 -12.38
C ALA A 103 0.34 11.71 -11.33
N SER A 104 0.37 13.04 -11.20
CA SER A 104 1.03 13.70 -10.07
C SER A 104 0.29 13.35 -8.76
N PRO A 105 1.01 12.99 -7.69
CA PRO A 105 0.42 12.75 -6.38
C PRO A 105 0.03 14.06 -5.70
N ASP A 106 -1.00 14.02 -4.86
CA ASP A 106 -1.23 15.04 -3.85
C ASP A 106 -0.29 14.89 -2.64
N ALA A 107 -0.49 15.71 -1.60
CA ALA A 107 0.36 15.70 -0.42
C ALA A 107 0.27 14.41 0.40
N TRP A 108 -0.91 13.78 0.49
CA TRP A 108 -1.08 12.50 1.21
C TRP A 108 -0.43 11.36 0.43
N GLU A 109 -0.67 11.33 -0.88
CA GLU A 109 -0.12 10.32 -1.79
C GLU A 109 1.40 10.39 -1.89
N ARG A 110 1.96 11.62 -1.91
CA ARG A 110 3.40 11.84 -1.90
C ARG A 110 4.05 11.24 -0.65
N ARG A 111 3.50 11.53 0.55
CA ARG A 111 4.04 11.00 1.81
C ARG A 111 4.02 9.47 1.82
N ALA A 112 2.93 8.86 1.34
CA ALA A 112 2.82 7.40 1.23
C ALA A 112 3.86 6.83 0.25
N LEU A 113 4.03 7.42 -0.93
CA LEU A 113 5.03 7.01 -1.92
C LEU A 113 6.46 7.10 -1.37
N GLU A 114 6.81 8.20 -0.71
CA GLU A 114 8.12 8.39 -0.09
C GLU A 114 8.37 7.37 1.05
N ALA A 115 7.32 7.01 1.80
CA ALA A 115 7.39 5.95 2.81
C ALA A 115 7.57 4.56 2.18
N PHE A 116 6.94 4.29 1.03
CA PHE A 116 7.14 3.06 0.28
C PHE A 116 8.56 2.95 -0.25
N ASP A 117 9.13 4.03 -0.81
CA ASP A 117 10.52 4.06 -1.27
C ASP A 117 11.51 3.78 -0.14
N ARG A 118 11.32 4.40 1.04
CA ARG A 118 12.18 4.14 2.21
C ARG A 118 12.06 2.69 2.68
N SER A 119 10.83 2.17 2.79
CA SER A 119 10.58 0.80 3.23
C SER A 119 11.17 -0.24 2.27
N GLN A 120 11.04 0.00 0.97
CA GLN A 120 11.61 -0.86 -0.06
C GLN A 120 13.15 -0.90 0.04
N LYS A 121 13.79 0.25 0.23
CA LYS A 121 15.26 0.34 0.42
C LYS A 121 15.72 -0.32 1.71
N ALA A 122 14.85 -0.37 2.72
CA ALA A 122 15.09 -1.10 3.97
C ALA A 122 14.82 -2.63 3.87
N GLY A 123 14.50 -3.14 2.67
CA GLY A 123 14.30 -4.58 2.44
C GLY A 123 12.89 -5.08 2.65
N VAL A 124 11.91 -4.20 2.89
CA VAL A 124 10.50 -4.61 2.96
C VAL A 124 10.03 -5.03 1.57
N ALA A 125 9.43 -6.22 1.48
CA ALA A 125 8.90 -6.75 0.23
C ALA A 125 7.91 -5.74 -0.42
N PRO A 126 8.19 -5.20 -1.62
CA PRO A 126 7.39 -4.13 -2.22
C PRO A 126 5.91 -4.47 -2.41
N ALA A 127 5.61 -5.75 -2.67
CA ALA A 127 4.23 -6.23 -2.82
C ALA A 127 3.41 -6.19 -1.52
N LYS A 128 4.04 -5.98 -0.36
CA LYS A 128 3.36 -5.82 0.93
C LYS A 128 3.13 -4.35 1.31
N LEU A 129 3.66 -3.41 0.52
CA LEU A 129 3.58 -1.99 0.83
C LEU A 129 2.20 -1.44 0.48
N GLU A 130 1.46 -1.09 1.52
CA GLU A 130 0.18 -0.41 1.44
C GLU A 130 0.04 0.57 2.60
N HIS A 131 -0.85 1.54 2.44
CA HIS A 131 -1.13 2.56 3.43
C HIS A 131 -2.60 2.95 3.34
N TRP A 132 -3.24 3.17 4.47
CA TRP A 132 -4.65 3.54 4.52
C TRP A 132 -4.92 4.44 5.71
N GLU A 133 -5.82 5.41 5.51
CA GLU A 133 -6.21 6.37 6.53
C GLU A 133 -7.66 6.82 6.30
N VAL A 134 -8.32 7.28 7.35
CA VAL A 134 -9.50 8.14 7.22
C VAL A 134 -9.05 9.56 7.49
N VAL A 135 -9.13 10.41 6.48
CA VAL A 135 -8.75 11.82 6.55
C VAL A 135 -9.99 12.71 6.48
N THR A 136 -9.87 13.97 6.90
CA THR A 136 -10.92 14.98 6.63
C THR A 136 -10.48 15.83 5.45
N GLU A 137 -11.25 15.82 4.38
CA GLU A 137 -11.05 16.65 3.19
C GLU A 137 -12.29 17.50 2.97
N ASN A 138 -12.13 18.82 2.88
CA ASN A 138 -13.24 19.78 2.69
C ASN A 138 -14.40 19.58 3.69
N GLY A 139 -14.08 19.27 4.95
CA GLY A 139 -15.08 19.03 6.00
C GLY A 139 -15.82 17.69 5.90
N GLN A 140 -15.39 16.78 5.02
CA GLN A 140 -15.97 15.45 4.86
C GLN A 140 -14.95 14.36 5.18
N ALA A 141 -15.39 13.31 5.87
CA ALA A 141 -14.54 12.15 6.11
C ALA A 141 -14.30 11.41 4.79
N MET A 142 -13.04 11.10 4.49
CA MET A 142 -12.61 10.41 3.29
C MET A 142 -11.76 9.20 3.67
N ARG A 143 -12.17 8.02 3.23
CA ARG A 143 -11.34 6.81 3.29
C ARG A 143 -10.35 6.87 2.16
N ARG A 144 -9.06 6.77 2.47
CA ARG A 144 -7.97 6.74 1.48
C ARG A 144 -7.15 5.48 1.64
N TYR A 145 -6.80 4.87 0.52
CA TYR A 145 -6.00 3.65 0.46
C TYR A 145 -5.00 3.75 -0.67
N MET A 146 -3.77 3.29 -0.43
CA MET A 146 -2.72 3.20 -1.41
C MET A 146 -2.01 1.87 -1.36
N ARG A 147 -1.63 1.37 -2.53
CA ARG A 147 -0.81 0.18 -2.69
C ARG A 147 0.30 0.42 -3.69
N ALA A 148 1.52 0.07 -3.30
CA ALA A 148 2.69 0.28 -4.14
C ALA A 148 2.63 -0.56 -5.43
N LEU A 149 3.22 -0.01 -6.50
CA LEU A 149 3.40 -0.67 -7.79
C LEU A 149 4.91 -0.85 -8.04
N PRO A 150 5.50 -1.98 -7.60
CA PRO A 150 6.88 -2.29 -7.92
C PRO A 150 7.06 -2.63 -9.40
N THR A 151 8.21 -2.25 -9.97
CA THR A 151 8.60 -2.63 -11.32
C THR A 151 8.91 -4.13 -11.41
N GLN A 152 8.53 -4.70 -12.55
CA GLN A 152 8.86 -6.08 -12.96
C GLN A 152 9.79 -6.03 -14.20
N PRO A 153 10.39 -7.15 -14.63
CA PRO A 153 11.28 -7.17 -15.80
C PRO A 153 10.68 -6.51 -17.05
N LEU A 154 9.41 -6.77 -17.36
CA LEU A 154 8.73 -6.15 -18.52
C LEU A 154 8.69 -4.61 -18.42
N CYS A 155 8.56 -4.07 -17.21
CA CYS A 155 8.48 -2.62 -16.99
C CYS A 155 9.76 -1.90 -17.42
N ILE A 156 10.91 -2.57 -17.34
CA ILE A 156 12.22 -1.97 -17.59
C ILE A 156 12.40 -1.60 -19.06
N GLN A 157 11.70 -2.26 -19.98
CA GLN A 157 11.73 -1.89 -21.41
C GLN A 157 11.31 -0.44 -21.67
N CYS A 158 10.50 0.16 -20.78
CA CYS A 158 10.07 1.56 -20.92
C CYS A 158 10.37 2.43 -19.69
N HIS A 159 10.76 1.84 -18.56
CA HIS A 159 11.04 2.54 -17.32
C HIS A 159 12.48 2.36 -16.84
N GLY A 160 13.30 1.57 -17.55
CA GLY A 160 14.70 1.31 -17.23
C GLY A 160 15.63 2.50 -17.39
N THR A 161 16.91 2.26 -17.13
CA THR A 161 18.00 3.16 -17.54
C THR A 161 18.07 3.27 -19.07
N ALA A 162 18.76 4.30 -19.59
CA ALA A 162 18.72 4.63 -21.01
C ALA A 162 19.17 3.47 -21.93
N ASP A 163 20.13 2.67 -21.48
CA ASP A 163 20.65 1.48 -22.16
C ASP A 163 19.70 0.26 -22.08
N GLN A 164 18.72 0.29 -21.19
CA GLN A 164 17.72 -0.77 -21.00
C GLN A 164 16.39 -0.49 -21.70
N LEU A 165 16.22 0.71 -22.25
CA LEU A 165 15.01 1.05 -23.00
C LEU A 165 14.96 0.28 -24.31
N GLY A 166 13.76 -0.24 -24.64
CA GLY A 166 13.52 -0.91 -25.90
C GLY A 166 13.76 0.00 -27.10
N ALA A 167 14.00 -0.60 -28.27
CA ALA A 167 14.23 0.15 -29.50
C ALA A 167 13.09 1.16 -29.75
N GLY A 168 13.46 2.41 -30.08
CA GLY A 168 12.51 3.50 -30.38
C GLY A 168 11.78 4.09 -29.15
N VAL A 169 11.88 3.49 -27.97
CA VAL A 169 11.15 3.94 -26.77
C VAL A 169 11.54 5.36 -26.38
N ALA A 170 12.82 5.68 -26.29
CA ALA A 170 13.28 7.00 -25.89
C ALA A 170 12.73 8.11 -26.81
N GLN A 171 12.78 7.88 -28.13
CA GLN A 171 12.23 8.81 -29.12
C GLN A 171 10.72 8.95 -28.99
N ARG A 172 9.99 7.84 -28.83
CA ARG A 172 8.54 7.87 -28.68
C ARG A 172 8.10 8.57 -27.40
N LEU A 173 8.82 8.35 -26.31
CA LEU A 173 8.59 9.06 -25.04
C LEU A 173 8.81 10.56 -25.19
N GLN A 174 9.88 11.00 -25.84
CA GLN A 174 10.13 12.43 -26.07
C GLN A 174 9.01 13.09 -26.89
N GLN A 175 8.44 12.38 -27.87
CA GLN A 175 7.32 12.88 -28.68
C GLN A 175 6.01 12.98 -27.90
N LEU A 176 5.66 11.93 -27.14
CA LEU A 176 4.37 11.84 -26.46
C LEU A 176 4.36 12.51 -25.08
N TYR A 177 5.52 12.56 -24.43
CA TYR A 177 5.72 13.04 -23.06
C TYR A 177 7.06 13.80 -22.96
N PRO A 178 7.15 15.03 -23.49
CA PRO A 178 8.38 15.85 -23.42
C PRO A 178 8.88 16.14 -22.00
N GLN A 179 8.02 15.95 -20.99
CA GLN A 179 8.31 16.12 -19.57
C GLN A 179 8.31 14.78 -18.82
N ASP A 180 8.57 13.66 -19.51
CA ASP A 180 8.61 12.34 -18.87
C ASP A 180 9.67 12.30 -17.76
N ARG A 181 9.29 11.76 -16.60
CA ARG A 181 10.16 11.54 -15.45
C ARG A 181 10.20 10.08 -15.03
N ALA A 182 9.70 9.19 -15.88
CA ALA A 182 9.43 7.81 -15.56
C ALA A 182 10.49 6.83 -16.07
N THR A 183 11.76 7.19 -16.07
CA THR A 183 12.87 6.32 -16.50
C THR A 183 13.93 6.23 -15.42
N GLY A 184 14.90 5.32 -15.57
CA GLY A 184 15.97 5.10 -14.60
C GLY A 184 15.64 4.08 -13.51
N TYR A 185 14.54 3.35 -13.64
CA TYR A 185 14.15 2.34 -12.66
C TYR A 185 14.90 1.01 -12.84
N ALA A 186 15.18 0.34 -11.73
CA ALA A 186 15.57 -1.07 -11.68
C ALA A 186 14.37 -1.94 -11.29
N VAL A 187 14.47 -3.27 -11.50
CA VAL A 187 13.43 -4.23 -11.07
C VAL A 187 13.24 -4.16 -9.55
N GLY A 188 11.98 -4.17 -9.10
CA GLY A 188 11.61 -4.13 -7.69
C GLY A 188 11.56 -2.72 -7.07
N GLN A 189 11.95 -1.67 -7.79
CA GLN A 189 11.76 -0.29 -7.34
C GLN A 189 10.30 0.14 -7.47
N ILE A 190 9.88 1.11 -6.66
CA ILE A 190 8.49 1.58 -6.67
C ILE A 190 8.28 2.53 -7.85
N ARG A 191 7.57 2.06 -8.87
CA ARG A 191 7.22 2.88 -10.04
C ARG A 191 6.18 3.94 -9.67
N GLY A 192 5.32 3.64 -8.71
CA GLY A 192 4.20 4.48 -8.29
C GLY A 192 3.28 3.69 -7.37
N ALA A 193 2.01 4.07 -7.33
CA ALA A 193 1.00 3.39 -6.53
C ALA A 193 -0.38 3.45 -7.20
N MET A 194 -1.21 2.46 -6.87
CA MET A 194 -2.66 2.59 -6.96
C MET A 194 -3.13 3.43 -5.77
N THR A 195 -3.92 4.46 -6.01
CA THR A 195 -4.55 5.31 -4.99
C THR A 195 -6.06 5.24 -5.15
N LEU A 196 -6.75 5.00 -4.04
CA LEU A 196 -8.18 4.81 -3.95
C LEU A 196 -8.76 5.73 -2.89
N GLN A 197 -9.85 6.41 -3.22
CA GLN A 197 -10.60 7.21 -2.25
C GLN A 197 -12.11 7.06 -2.41
N GLN A 198 -12.82 7.10 -1.29
CA GLN A 198 -14.28 7.17 -1.25
C GLN A 198 -14.72 7.95 0.00
N PRO A 199 -15.95 8.50 0.02
CA PRO A 199 -16.53 9.04 1.24
C PRO A 199 -16.49 8.02 2.38
N GLY A 200 -15.97 8.43 3.52
CA GLY A 200 -16.01 7.67 4.77
C GLY A 200 -17.32 7.92 5.53
N PRO A 201 -17.64 7.10 6.54
CA PRO A 201 -18.69 7.42 7.47
C PRO A 201 -18.36 8.78 8.10
N LEU A 202 -19.34 9.69 8.08
CA LEU A 202 -19.27 10.87 8.94
C LEU A 202 -19.04 10.37 10.36
N ASP A 203 -18.03 10.91 11.03
CA ASP A 203 -17.84 10.76 12.46
C ASP A 203 -19.21 10.74 13.15
N GLU A 204 -19.51 9.68 13.91
CA GLU A 204 -20.78 9.50 14.62
C GLU A 204 -21.08 10.73 15.49
N THR A 205 -20.04 11.36 16.03
CA THR A 205 -20.12 12.61 16.79
C THR A 205 -20.63 13.76 15.91
N ARG A 206 -20.19 13.87 14.66
CA ARG A 206 -20.69 14.87 13.71
C ARG A 206 -22.10 14.57 13.20
N ARG A 207 -22.47 13.30 13.02
CA ARG A 207 -23.87 12.93 12.72
C ARG A 207 -24.81 13.33 13.84
N GLN A 208 -24.39 13.11 15.10
CA GLN A 208 -25.15 13.56 16.26
C GLN A 208 -25.25 15.08 16.31
N THR A 209 -24.16 15.83 16.10
CA THR A 209 -24.20 17.30 16.06
C THR A 209 -25.07 17.85 14.93
N VAL A 210 -25.00 17.29 13.72
CA VAL A 210 -25.85 17.70 12.59
C VAL A 210 -27.32 17.37 12.87
N ASN A 211 -27.61 16.19 13.41
CA ASN A 211 -28.97 15.82 13.77
C ASN A 211 -29.52 16.63 14.95
N GLU A 212 -28.67 17.14 15.84
CA GLU A 212 -29.05 17.98 16.97
C GLU A 212 -29.27 19.44 16.56
N LEU A 213 -28.48 19.96 15.61
CA LEU A 213 -28.67 21.29 15.00
C LEU A 213 -29.89 21.38 14.07
N LEU A 214 -30.44 20.24 13.66
CA LEU A 214 -31.62 20.15 12.78
C LEU A 214 -32.90 19.78 13.53
N LYS A 215 -32.88 19.74 14.87
CA LYS A 215 -34.11 19.61 15.66
C LYS A 215 -34.89 20.94 15.61
N PRO A 216 -36.21 20.91 15.37
CA PRO A 216 -37.05 22.10 15.32
C PRO A 216 -37.15 22.81 16.67
#